data_AF-A0A354IQJ7-F1
#
_entry.id   AF-A0A354IQJ7-F1
#
_cell.length_a   1.000
_cell.length_b   1.000
_cell.length_c   1.000
_cell.angle_alpha   90.00
_cell.angle_beta   90.00
_cell.angle_gamma   90.00
#
_symmetry.space_group_name_H-M   'P 1'
#
loop_
_entity.id
_entity.type
_entity.pdbx_description
1 polymer ?
#
loop_
_entity_poly.entity_id
_entity_poly.type
_entity_poly.pdbx_seq_one_letter_code
_entity_poly.pdbx_strand_id
1 'polypeptide(L)'
;MQVGECPLWHDVESALYWVDINGLTVNRVHPASGKFTSWKMGSEPSAIAADADNNLVVATRKGFVRLNTTSGEMEDICPAPYDTKQVRFNDGRVDPMGRFWVGTMYEPRDKPAAEMYVLERDALRLAWSGGMTNSNGLAWSLDGRCMFHADTTSHRIDLYDFDAEAGQATLNRNLVTFDADKNAPEYGGRPDGAAVDSEGNYWVAMFEGARLLKLSPTGELLREVQLPLRCPTALAFGGTDLRTLYVTSASHGRSNAEKEQYPLTGKVLALRVDVAGQVAPEYRR
;
A
#
# COMPACT_ATOMS: atom_id res chain seq x y z
N MET A 1 -9.36 12.97 -3.03
CA MET A 1 -9.75 11.57 -2.78
C MET A 1 -10.12 11.39 -1.32
N GLN A 2 -10.98 10.43 -1.03
CA GLN A 2 -11.43 10.13 0.34
C GLN A 2 -10.38 9.33 1.09
N VAL A 3 -9.95 8.21 0.52
CA VAL A 3 -8.86 7.37 1.05
C VAL A 3 -8.05 6.89 -0.15
N GLY A 4 -7.08 7.71 -0.56
CA GLY A 4 -6.16 7.31 -1.64
C GLY A 4 -5.20 6.25 -1.12
N GLU A 5 -4.98 5.17 -1.85
CA GLU A 5 -4.17 4.04 -1.38
C GLU A 5 -3.44 3.33 -2.51
N CYS A 6 -2.49 2.46 -2.13
CA CYS A 6 -1.73 1.58 -3.01
C CYS A 6 -1.25 2.27 -4.31
N PRO A 7 -0.47 3.36 -4.23
CA PRO A 7 0.12 3.96 -5.43
C PRO A 7 1.07 2.94 -6.10
N LEU A 8 1.06 2.94 -7.43
CA LEU A 8 1.87 2.07 -8.27
C LEU A 8 2.36 2.89 -9.48
N TRP A 9 3.67 2.93 -9.68
CA TRP A 9 4.26 3.51 -10.88
C TRP A 9 4.38 2.45 -11.98
N HIS A 10 3.77 2.72 -13.13
CA HIS A 10 3.93 1.93 -14.34
C HIS A 10 4.94 2.63 -15.24
N ASP A 11 6.10 2.01 -15.42
CA ASP A 11 7.24 2.57 -16.13
C ASP A 11 7.01 2.71 -17.64
N VAL A 12 6.49 1.66 -18.30
CA VAL A 12 6.18 1.66 -19.74
C VAL A 12 5.17 2.76 -20.10
N GLU A 13 4.07 2.90 -19.33
CA GLU A 13 3.10 3.97 -19.54
C GLU A 13 3.56 5.35 -19.02
N SER A 14 4.63 5.38 -18.21
CA SER A 14 5.06 6.54 -17.44
C SER A 14 3.88 7.18 -16.68
N ALA A 15 3.13 6.33 -15.97
CA ALA A 15 1.89 6.69 -15.31
C ALA A 15 1.86 6.24 -13.86
N LEU A 16 1.24 7.06 -13.00
CA LEU A 16 0.94 6.69 -11.62
C LEU A 16 -0.50 6.19 -11.55
N TYR A 17 -0.68 5.00 -11.00
CA TYR A 17 -1.96 4.44 -10.60
C TYR A 17 -2.12 4.49 -9.09
N TRP A 18 -3.36 4.55 -8.61
CA TRP A 18 -3.73 4.40 -7.20
C TRP A 18 -5.23 4.13 -7.07
N VAL A 19 -5.68 3.68 -5.89
CA VAL A 19 -7.11 3.49 -5.59
C VAL A 19 -7.65 4.62 -4.72
N ASP A 20 -8.93 4.95 -4.81
CA ASP A 20 -9.68 5.67 -3.78
C ASP A 20 -10.69 4.70 -3.16
N ILE A 21 -10.38 4.16 -1.98
CA ILE A 21 -11.14 3.07 -1.35
C ILE A 21 -12.61 3.49 -1.18
N ASN A 22 -12.83 4.62 -0.49
CA ASN A 22 -14.18 5.14 -0.22
C ASN A 22 -14.76 5.91 -1.42
N GLY A 23 -13.91 6.32 -2.37
CA GLY A 23 -14.34 6.89 -3.65
C GLY A 23 -14.82 5.85 -4.67
N LEU A 24 -14.54 4.57 -4.43
CA LEU A 24 -14.82 3.45 -5.33
C LEU A 24 -14.16 3.62 -6.71
N THR A 25 -12.91 4.09 -6.76
CA THR A 25 -12.22 4.27 -8.03
C THR A 25 -10.82 3.69 -8.06
N VAL A 26 -10.43 3.18 -9.22
CA VAL A 26 -9.03 3.07 -9.64
C VAL A 26 -8.72 4.32 -10.47
N ASN A 27 -7.57 4.93 -10.26
CA ASN A 27 -7.20 6.19 -10.88
C ASN A 27 -5.84 6.05 -11.56
N ARG A 28 -5.64 6.80 -12.64
CA ARG A 28 -4.38 6.94 -13.37
C ARG A 28 -4.11 8.41 -13.65
N VAL A 29 -2.85 8.83 -13.51
CA VAL A 29 -2.36 10.10 -14.04
C VAL A 29 -1.05 9.90 -14.79
N HIS A 30 -0.92 10.54 -15.95
CA HIS A 30 0.36 10.70 -16.63
C HIS A 30 0.98 12.03 -16.17
N PRO A 31 2.01 12.03 -15.30
CA PRO A 31 2.46 13.26 -14.65
C PRO A 31 2.94 14.34 -15.62
N ALA A 32 3.55 13.93 -16.74
CA ALA A 32 4.09 14.85 -17.75
C ALA A 32 3.00 15.66 -18.48
N SER A 33 1.83 15.06 -18.73
CA SER A 33 0.73 15.70 -19.47
C SER A 33 -0.43 16.15 -18.58
N GLY A 34 -0.49 15.65 -17.33
CA GLY A 34 -1.64 15.82 -16.46
C GLY A 34 -2.88 15.04 -16.89
N LYS A 35 -2.80 14.21 -17.94
CA LYS A 35 -3.92 13.38 -18.38
C LYS A 35 -4.34 12.44 -17.25
N PHE A 36 -5.61 12.54 -16.86
CA PHE A 36 -6.20 11.79 -15.77
C PHE A 36 -7.27 10.81 -16.29
N THR A 37 -7.32 9.61 -15.72
CA THR A 37 -8.34 8.60 -16.00
C THR A 37 -8.82 7.99 -14.68
N SER A 38 -10.10 7.69 -14.58
CA SER A 38 -10.69 7.07 -13.39
C SER A 38 -11.71 6.03 -13.80
N TRP A 39 -11.61 4.84 -13.23
CA TRP A 39 -12.52 3.73 -13.44
C TRP A 39 -13.32 3.50 -12.16
N LYS A 40 -14.65 3.53 -12.28
CA LYS A 40 -15.56 3.28 -11.16
C LYS A 40 -15.66 1.79 -10.88
N MET A 41 -15.43 1.40 -9.64
CA MET A 41 -15.49 0.02 -9.18
C MET A 41 -16.85 -0.31 -8.56
N GLY A 42 -17.25 -1.59 -8.62
CA GLY A 42 -18.47 -2.10 -8.00
C GLY A 42 -18.38 -2.39 -6.49
N SER A 43 -17.17 -2.27 -5.94
CA SER A 43 -16.85 -2.41 -4.50
C SER A 43 -15.56 -1.65 -4.21
N GLU A 44 -15.28 -1.41 -2.93
CA GLU A 44 -14.10 -0.71 -2.40
C GLU A 44 -12.80 -1.33 -2.91
N PRO A 45 -12.07 -0.67 -3.84
CA PRO A 45 -10.76 -1.13 -4.28
C PRO A 45 -9.73 -0.76 -3.21
N SER A 46 -8.80 -1.66 -2.92
CA SER A 46 -7.89 -1.54 -1.76
C SER A 46 -6.41 -1.68 -2.15
N ALA A 47 -6.10 -2.58 -3.09
CA ALA A 47 -4.77 -2.75 -3.63
C ALA A 47 -4.82 -3.02 -5.14
N ILE A 48 -3.72 -2.71 -5.83
CA ILE A 48 -3.55 -2.94 -7.27
C ILE A 48 -2.20 -3.58 -7.59
N ALA A 49 -2.18 -4.44 -8.59
CA ALA A 49 -0.99 -5.01 -9.20
C ALA A 49 -1.10 -4.90 -10.73
N ALA A 50 -0.04 -4.45 -11.40
CA ALA A 50 0.01 -4.46 -12.86
C ALA A 50 0.43 -5.84 -13.37
N ASP A 51 -0.15 -6.30 -14.47
CA ASP A 51 0.33 -7.45 -15.24
C ASP A 51 0.96 -7.00 -16.56
N ALA A 52 1.61 -7.95 -17.25
CA ALA A 52 2.33 -7.69 -18.51
C ALA A 52 1.40 -7.30 -19.69
N ASP A 53 0.09 -7.47 -19.56
CA ASP A 53 -0.90 -7.33 -20.63
C ASP A 53 -1.71 -6.00 -20.52
N ASN A 54 -1.14 -4.99 -19.85
CA ASN A 54 -1.78 -3.69 -19.55
C ASN A 54 -3.07 -3.80 -18.73
N ASN A 55 -3.21 -4.84 -17.92
CA ASN A 55 -4.29 -4.91 -16.94
C ASN A 55 -3.79 -4.57 -15.54
N LEU A 56 -4.75 -4.18 -14.70
CA LEU A 56 -4.57 -4.17 -13.26
C LEU A 56 -5.38 -5.31 -12.65
N VAL A 57 -4.74 -6.09 -11.79
CA VAL A 57 -5.43 -6.92 -10.81
C VAL A 57 -5.74 -6.07 -9.60
N VAL A 58 -7.02 -5.91 -9.29
CA VAL A 58 -7.55 -5.03 -8.24
C VAL A 58 -8.16 -5.89 -7.13
N ALA A 59 -7.61 -5.79 -5.92
CA ALA A 59 -8.23 -6.37 -4.74
C ALA A 59 -9.35 -5.43 -4.25
N THR A 60 -10.56 -5.95 -4.12
CA THR A 60 -11.74 -5.21 -3.65
C THR A 60 -12.35 -5.87 -2.41
N ARG A 61 -13.19 -5.16 -1.65
CA ARG A 61 -13.92 -5.79 -0.52
C ARG A 61 -14.58 -7.13 -0.90
N LYS A 62 -15.10 -7.26 -2.13
CA LYS A 62 -15.85 -8.44 -2.61
C LYS A 62 -15.01 -9.52 -3.29
N GLY A 63 -13.73 -9.27 -3.57
CA GLY A 63 -12.89 -10.20 -4.33
C GLY A 63 -11.92 -9.49 -5.26
N PHE A 64 -11.31 -10.25 -6.16
CA PHE A 64 -10.34 -9.75 -7.13
C PHE A 64 -10.98 -9.53 -8.49
N VAL A 65 -10.65 -8.41 -9.12
CA VAL A 65 -11.13 -8.01 -10.45
C VAL A 65 -9.93 -7.69 -11.33
N ARG A 66 -9.94 -8.14 -12.57
CA ARG A 66 -9.02 -7.70 -13.62
C ARG A 66 -9.62 -6.52 -14.36
N LEU A 67 -8.91 -5.39 -14.39
CA LEU A 67 -9.29 -4.19 -15.12
C LEU A 67 -8.36 -4.03 -16.33
N ASN A 68 -8.92 -4.08 -17.54
CA ASN A 68 -8.18 -3.67 -18.73
C ASN A 68 -8.08 -2.14 -18.79
N THR A 69 -6.87 -1.60 -18.71
CA THR A 69 -6.68 -0.14 -18.59
C THR A 69 -6.80 0.62 -19.92
N THR A 70 -6.98 -0.12 -21.04
CA THR A 70 -7.22 0.44 -22.37
C THR A 70 -8.72 0.51 -22.68
N SER A 71 -9.45 -0.60 -22.56
CA SER A 71 -10.89 -0.66 -22.83
C SER A 71 -11.75 -0.21 -21.64
N GLY A 72 -11.23 -0.33 -20.41
CA GLY A 72 -11.99 -0.13 -19.18
C GLY A 72 -12.87 -1.32 -18.79
N GLU A 73 -12.79 -2.43 -19.53
CA GLU A 73 -13.52 -3.67 -19.21
C GLU A 73 -12.99 -4.29 -17.91
N MET A 74 -13.90 -4.92 -17.17
CA MET A 74 -13.62 -5.56 -15.90
C MET A 74 -14.09 -7.01 -15.92
N GLU A 75 -13.26 -7.91 -15.42
CA GLU A 75 -13.52 -9.35 -15.31
C GLU A 75 -13.27 -9.79 -13.85
N ASP A 76 -14.24 -10.48 -13.24
CA ASP A 76 -14.05 -11.05 -11.91
C ASP A 76 -13.05 -12.22 -11.97
N ILE A 77 -12.07 -12.23 -11.06
CA ILE A 77 -11.07 -13.31 -10.94
C ILE A 77 -11.57 -14.36 -9.93
N CYS A 78 -11.81 -13.92 -8.69
CA CYS A 78 -12.33 -14.79 -7.63
C CYS A 78 -13.02 -13.95 -6.53
N PRO A 79 -14.01 -14.53 -5.83
CA PRO A 79 -14.67 -13.85 -4.71
C PRO A 79 -13.75 -13.73 -3.48
N ALA A 80 -14.09 -12.81 -2.59
CA ALA A 80 -13.47 -12.72 -1.27
C ALA A 80 -13.78 -13.97 -0.43
N PRO A 81 -12.79 -14.56 0.27
CA PRO A 81 -12.95 -15.78 1.06
C PRO A 81 -13.43 -15.53 2.50
N TYR A 82 -14.01 -14.35 2.79
CA TYR A 82 -14.38 -13.90 4.13
C TYR A 82 -15.77 -13.23 4.17
N ASP A 83 -16.30 -12.97 5.37
CA ASP A 83 -17.53 -12.18 5.55
C ASP A 83 -17.27 -10.70 5.23
N THR A 84 -17.73 -10.28 4.05
CA THR A 84 -17.54 -8.92 3.53
C THR A 84 -18.27 -7.85 4.34
N LYS A 85 -19.00 -8.19 5.41
CA LYS A 85 -19.57 -7.20 6.36
C LYS A 85 -18.60 -6.84 7.48
N GLN A 86 -17.58 -7.64 7.71
CA GLN A 86 -16.63 -7.48 8.81
C GLN A 86 -15.19 -7.32 8.34
N VAL A 87 -14.88 -7.85 7.15
CA VAL A 87 -13.54 -7.89 6.61
C VAL A 87 -13.54 -7.29 5.20
N ARG A 88 -12.43 -6.64 4.87
CA ARG A 88 -12.07 -6.25 3.52
C ARG A 88 -10.57 -6.46 3.30
N PHE A 89 -10.16 -6.68 2.07
CA PHE A 89 -8.77 -6.45 1.67
C PHE A 89 -8.36 -5.00 1.98
N ASN A 90 -7.08 -4.81 2.28
CA ASN A 90 -6.47 -3.52 2.58
C ASN A 90 -5.25 -3.31 1.68
N ASP A 91 -4.03 -3.30 2.23
CA ASP A 91 -2.83 -3.14 1.42
C ASP A 91 -2.40 -4.45 0.76
N GLY A 92 -1.74 -4.30 -0.38
CA GLY A 92 -1.22 -5.40 -1.15
C GLY A 92 -0.08 -4.98 -2.07
N ARG A 93 0.84 -5.92 -2.28
CA ARG A 93 1.99 -5.74 -3.18
C ARG A 93 2.35 -7.06 -3.85
N VAL A 94 2.96 -6.94 -5.02
CA VAL A 94 3.51 -8.09 -5.74
C VAL A 94 4.90 -8.40 -5.19
N ASP A 95 5.14 -9.67 -4.91
CA ASP A 95 6.45 -10.14 -4.45
C ASP A 95 7.45 -10.28 -5.63
N PRO A 96 8.74 -10.55 -5.36
CA PRO A 96 9.74 -10.70 -6.43
C PRO A 96 9.48 -11.83 -7.44
N MET A 97 8.59 -12.77 -7.12
CA MET A 97 8.24 -13.91 -7.99
C MET A 97 6.95 -13.67 -8.78
N GLY A 98 6.30 -12.52 -8.60
CA GLY A 98 5.09 -12.13 -9.32
C GLY A 98 3.78 -12.55 -8.65
N ARG A 99 3.79 -12.93 -7.37
CA ARG A 99 2.57 -13.29 -6.62
C ARG A 99 2.02 -12.04 -5.93
N PHE A 100 0.70 -11.86 -5.97
CA PHE A 100 0.07 -10.69 -5.36
C PHE A 100 -0.37 -11.00 -3.92
N TRP A 101 0.37 -10.47 -2.97
CA TRP A 101 0.08 -10.57 -1.54
C TRP A 101 -0.85 -9.45 -1.12
N VAL A 102 -1.97 -9.78 -0.48
CA VAL A 102 -2.96 -8.81 -0.05
C VAL A 102 -3.44 -9.17 1.34
N GLY A 103 -3.21 -8.27 2.29
CA GLY A 103 -3.69 -8.47 3.65
C GLY A 103 -5.06 -7.84 3.85
N THR A 104 -5.73 -8.25 4.93
CA THR A 104 -7.07 -7.76 5.26
C THR A 104 -7.05 -6.79 6.43
N MET A 105 -8.18 -6.11 6.58
CA MET A 105 -8.54 -5.33 7.75
C MET A 105 -9.77 -5.97 8.40
N TYR A 106 -9.68 -6.27 9.69
CA TYR A 106 -10.84 -6.67 10.49
C TYR A 106 -11.49 -5.42 11.08
N GLU A 107 -12.65 -5.04 10.55
CA GLU A 107 -13.31 -3.76 10.83
C GLU A 107 -13.86 -3.60 12.25
N PRO A 108 -14.31 -4.66 12.94
CA PRO A 108 -14.67 -4.54 14.35
C PRO A 108 -13.50 -4.14 15.25
N ARG A 109 -12.25 -4.44 14.86
CA ARG A 109 -11.01 -4.03 15.55
C ARG A 109 -10.92 -4.40 17.04
N ASP A 110 -11.69 -5.38 17.51
CA ASP A 110 -11.67 -5.85 18.90
C ASP A 110 -10.69 -7.02 19.13
N LYS A 111 -10.11 -7.56 18.06
CA LYS A 111 -9.09 -8.62 18.08
C LYS A 111 -8.18 -8.54 16.84
N PRO A 112 -6.96 -9.09 16.92
CA PRO A 112 -6.04 -9.17 15.79
C PRO A 112 -6.43 -10.30 14.83
N ALA A 113 -7.48 -10.09 14.04
CA ALA A 113 -8.04 -11.05 13.09
C ALA A 113 -7.87 -10.65 11.61
N ALA A 114 -6.90 -9.78 11.30
CA ALA A 114 -6.45 -9.62 9.93
C ALA A 114 -5.78 -10.90 9.42
N GLU A 115 -5.88 -11.11 8.12
CA GLU A 115 -5.40 -12.30 7.42
C GLU A 115 -4.53 -11.85 6.25
N MET A 116 -3.66 -12.75 5.78
CA MET A 116 -2.87 -12.54 4.57
C MET A 116 -3.27 -13.55 3.52
N TYR A 117 -3.57 -13.05 2.32
CA TYR A 117 -3.87 -13.87 1.15
C TYR A 117 -2.83 -13.66 0.07
N VAL A 118 -2.64 -14.69 -0.76
CA VAL A 118 -1.76 -14.67 -1.92
C VAL A 118 -2.57 -15.09 -3.12
N LEU A 119 -2.70 -14.19 -4.09
CA LEU A 119 -3.19 -14.52 -5.42
C LEU A 119 -1.98 -14.90 -6.28
N GLU A 120 -2.01 -16.11 -6.80
CA GLU A 120 -0.98 -16.64 -7.70
C GLU A 120 -1.68 -17.38 -8.83
N ARG A 121 -1.43 -16.98 -10.08
CA ARG A 121 -2.04 -17.64 -11.26
C ARG A 121 -3.56 -17.74 -11.16
N ASP A 122 -4.15 -16.65 -10.69
CA ASP A 122 -5.58 -16.44 -10.43
C ASP A 122 -6.19 -17.37 -9.35
N ALA A 123 -5.36 -18.13 -8.64
CA ALA A 123 -5.75 -18.93 -7.50
C ALA A 123 -5.42 -18.19 -6.21
N LEU A 124 -6.45 -17.99 -5.38
CA LEU A 124 -6.31 -17.34 -4.07
C LEU A 124 -6.06 -18.39 -2.99
N ARG A 125 -5.01 -18.20 -2.19
CA ARG A 125 -4.75 -19.01 -0.99
C ARG A 125 -4.58 -18.13 0.24
N LEU A 126 -4.99 -18.66 1.39
CA LEU A 126 -4.65 -18.08 2.69
C LEU A 126 -3.18 -18.41 3.01
N ALA A 127 -2.38 -17.39 3.33
CA ALA A 127 -1.00 -17.58 3.81
C ALA A 127 -0.97 -17.72 5.34
N TRP A 128 -1.67 -16.84 6.06
CA TRP A 128 -1.89 -16.96 7.50
C TRP A 128 -3.11 -16.16 7.93
N SER A 129 -3.59 -16.45 9.14
CA SER A 129 -4.70 -15.75 9.80
C SER A 129 -4.29 -15.30 11.19
N GLY A 130 -4.67 -14.07 11.55
CA GLY A 130 -4.43 -13.46 12.85
C GLY A 130 -3.06 -12.80 13.03
N GLY A 131 -2.82 -12.32 14.25
CA GLY A 131 -1.57 -11.64 14.64
C GLY A 131 -1.53 -10.15 14.31
N MET A 132 -2.43 -9.66 13.44
CA MET A 132 -2.57 -8.24 13.12
C MET A 132 -4.04 -7.81 13.11
N THR A 133 -4.28 -6.51 13.27
CA THR A 133 -5.64 -5.93 13.17
C THR A 133 -5.87 -5.23 11.83
N ASN A 134 -4.85 -4.52 11.33
CA ASN A 134 -4.93 -3.79 10.07
C ASN A 134 -3.62 -3.96 9.28
N SER A 135 -3.65 -4.87 8.30
CA SER A 135 -2.49 -5.19 7.47
C SER A 135 -2.12 -4.04 6.52
N ASN A 136 -0.87 -3.60 6.57
CA ASN A 136 -0.34 -2.51 5.77
C ASN A 136 1.16 -2.65 5.49
N GLY A 137 1.71 -1.80 4.64
CA GLY A 137 3.15 -1.57 4.57
C GLY A 137 3.96 -2.74 4.04
N LEU A 138 3.39 -3.53 3.13
CA LEU A 138 4.12 -4.66 2.53
C LEU A 138 5.29 -4.17 1.67
N ALA A 139 6.47 -4.76 1.87
CA ALA A 139 7.61 -4.60 0.98
C ALA A 139 8.61 -5.75 1.15
N TRP A 140 9.50 -5.95 0.18
CA TRP A 140 10.55 -6.97 0.25
C TRP A 140 11.94 -6.35 0.23
N SER A 141 12.89 -7.02 0.90
CA SER A 141 14.31 -6.70 0.80
C SER A 141 14.83 -6.90 -0.62
N LEU A 142 15.94 -6.24 -0.97
CA LEU A 142 16.54 -6.32 -2.31
C LEU A 142 16.93 -7.74 -2.73
N ASP A 143 17.35 -8.55 -1.76
CA ASP A 143 17.71 -9.95 -1.99
C ASP A 143 16.50 -10.90 -1.99
N GLY A 144 15.30 -10.37 -1.76
CA GLY A 144 14.05 -11.14 -1.71
C GLY A 144 13.98 -12.14 -0.56
N ARG A 145 14.80 -11.99 0.49
CA ARG A 145 14.83 -12.93 1.63
C ARG A 145 14.04 -12.46 2.85
N CYS A 146 13.63 -11.20 2.87
CA CYS A 146 12.82 -10.65 3.94
C CYS A 146 11.59 -9.94 3.38
N MET A 147 10.51 -9.99 4.15
CA MET A 147 9.30 -9.22 3.92
C MET A 147 9.03 -8.32 5.14
N PHE A 148 8.82 -7.03 4.89
CA PHE A 148 8.37 -6.05 5.88
C PHE A 148 6.85 -6.01 5.86
N HIS A 149 6.23 -5.91 7.04
CA HIS A 149 4.78 -5.88 7.17
C HIS A 149 4.36 -5.08 8.40
N ALA A 150 3.48 -4.10 8.22
CA ALA A 150 3.02 -3.22 9.28
C ALA A 150 1.63 -3.62 9.79
N ASP A 151 1.45 -3.55 11.11
CA ASP A 151 0.13 -3.49 11.74
C ASP A 151 -0.12 -2.06 12.22
N THR A 152 -0.96 -1.35 11.46
CA THR A 152 -1.31 0.05 11.72
C THR A 152 -1.93 0.24 13.10
N THR A 153 -2.81 -0.66 13.56
CA THR A 153 -3.50 -0.49 14.85
C THR A 153 -2.52 -0.64 16.02
N SER A 154 -1.61 -1.61 15.92
CA SER A 154 -0.60 -1.89 16.94
C SER A 154 0.66 -1.01 16.84
N HIS A 155 0.70 -0.05 15.91
CA HIS A 155 1.82 0.88 15.74
C HIS A 155 3.16 0.17 15.55
N ARG A 156 3.18 -0.93 14.80
CA ARG A 156 4.40 -1.73 14.67
C ARG A 156 4.68 -2.18 13.25
N ILE A 157 5.95 -2.41 12.97
CA ILE A 157 6.46 -3.03 11.75
C ILE A 157 7.15 -4.32 12.17
N ASP A 158 6.77 -5.42 11.53
CA ASP A 158 7.33 -6.74 11.72
C ASP A 158 8.18 -7.13 10.49
N LEU A 159 9.21 -7.93 10.73
CA LEU A 159 10.07 -8.51 9.70
C LEU A 159 9.82 -10.01 9.63
N TYR A 160 9.65 -10.51 8.42
CA TYR A 160 9.44 -11.93 8.13
C TYR A 160 10.62 -12.45 7.31
N ASP A 161 11.06 -13.67 7.62
CA ASP A 161 11.89 -14.44 6.69
C ASP A 161 11.01 -14.87 5.52
N PHE A 162 11.48 -14.66 4.29
CA PHE A 162 10.74 -14.93 3.07
C PHE A 162 11.46 -15.95 2.20
N ASP A 163 10.79 -17.08 1.97
CA ASP A 163 11.19 -18.06 0.97
C ASP A 163 10.52 -17.69 -0.35
N ALA A 164 11.29 -17.10 -1.26
CA ALA A 164 10.79 -16.68 -2.55
C ALA A 164 10.30 -17.87 -3.40
N GLU A 165 11.00 -19.00 -3.39
CA GLU A 165 10.62 -20.17 -4.17
C GLU A 165 9.32 -20.79 -3.64
N ALA A 166 9.23 -21.01 -2.32
CA ALA A 166 8.05 -21.60 -1.72
C ALA A 166 6.87 -20.63 -1.58
N GLY A 167 7.11 -19.32 -1.58
CA GLY A 167 6.10 -18.30 -1.33
C GLY A 167 5.57 -18.30 0.09
N GLN A 168 6.49 -18.49 1.02
CA GLN A 168 6.18 -18.59 2.43
C GLN A 168 6.90 -17.47 3.18
N ALA A 169 6.17 -16.83 4.10
CA ALA A 169 6.74 -15.86 5.01
C ALA A 169 6.55 -16.39 6.43
N THR A 170 7.61 -16.35 7.23
CA THR A 170 7.57 -16.73 8.65
C THR A 170 7.98 -15.52 9.48
N LEU A 171 7.20 -15.19 10.51
CA LEU A 171 7.52 -14.07 11.39
C LEU A 171 8.91 -14.30 12.02
N ASN A 172 9.83 -13.37 11.77
CA ASN A 172 11.17 -13.40 12.34
C ASN A 172 11.18 -12.58 13.63
N ARG A 173 10.92 -11.27 13.54
CA ARG A 173 10.94 -10.37 14.71
C ARG A 173 10.06 -9.14 14.52
N ASN A 174 9.70 -8.50 15.63
CA ASN A 174 9.29 -7.10 15.60
C ASN A 174 10.50 -6.23 15.21
N LEU A 175 10.34 -5.39 14.19
CA LEU A 175 11.40 -4.51 13.71
C LEU A 175 11.38 -3.18 14.46
N VAL A 176 10.21 -2.54 14.51
CA VAL A 176 9.99 -1.25 15.18
C VAL A 176 8.59 -1.24 15.80
N THR A 177 8.47 -0.64 16.98
CA THR A 177 7.19 -0.26 17.58
C THR A 177 7.22 1.24 17.90
N PHE A 178 6.18 1.96 17.49
CA PHE A 178 6.01 3.39 17.71
C PHE A 178 5.07 3.66 18.89
N ASP A 179 5.13 4.87 19.44
CA ASP A 179 4.19 5.31 20.48
C ASP A 179 2.74 5.27 19.96
N ALA A 180 1.85 4.70 20.76
CA ALA A 180 0.44 4.51 20.44
C ALA A 180 -0.49 5.53 21.14
N ASP A 181 0.03 6.40 22.02
CA ASP A 181 -0.77 7.45 22.64
C ASP A 181 -1.07 8.57 21.64
N LYS A 182 -2.23 8.49 21.01
CA LYS A 182 -2.73 9.48 20.04
C LYS A 182 -2.98 10.86 20.63
N ASN A 183 -3.04 10.98 21.96
CA ASN A 183 -3.23 12.26 22.64
C ASN A 183 -1.90 12.89 23.08
N ALA A 184 -0.79 12.16 22.96
CA ALA A 184 0.53 12.70 23.27
C ALA A 184 0.85 13.88 22.34
N PRO A 185 1.42 14.99 22.84
CA PRO A 185 1.84 16.12 22.02
C PRO A 185 2.82 15.73 20.89
N GLU A 186 3.60 14.67 21.13
CA GLU A 186 4.61 14.15 20.20
C GLU A 186 4.11 12.95 19.38
N TYR A 187 2.80 12.68 19.34
CA TYR A 187 2.26 11.55 18.58
C TYR A 187 2.68 11.62 17.11
N GLY A 188 3.49 10.65 16.70
CA GLY A 188 4.15 10.62 15.40
C GLY A 188 3.42 9.82 14.33
N GLY A 189 2.16 9.46 14.57
CA GLY A 189 1.36 8.63 13.68
C GLY A 189 1.64 7.13 13.78
N ARG A 190 1.07 6.38 12.84
CA ARG A 190 1.14 4.92 12.76
C ARG A 190 1.51 4.46 11.36
N PRO A 191 2.25 3.34 11.23
CA PRO A 191 2.71 2.87 9.93
C PRO A 191 1.52 2.44 9.05
N ASP A 192 1.56 2.86 7.80
CA ASP A 192 0.57 2.59 6.77
C ASP A 192 1.28 1.95 5.56
N GLY A 193 0.98 2.31 4.31
CA GLY A 193 1.66 1.80 3.12
C GLY A 193 3.16 2.13 3.05
N ALA A 194 3.90 1.27 2.34
CA ALA A 194 5.37 1.29 2.30
C ALA A 194 5.97 0.97 0.92
N ALA A 195 7.27 1.24 0.78
CA ALA A 195 8.10 0.85 -0.36
C ALA A 195 9.59 0.74 0.06
N VAL A 196 10.39 -0.03 -0.67
CA VAL A 196 11.84 -0.16 -0.43
C VAL A 196 12.64 0.54 -1.53
N ASP A 197 13.62 1.37 -1.13
CA ASP A 197 14.50 2.05 -2.07
C ASP A 197 15.63 1.14 -2.61
N SER A 198 16.36 1.59 -3.62
CA SER A 198 17.45 0.85 -4.28
C SER A 198 18.67 0.59 -3.39
N GLU A 199 18.72 1.17 -2.19
CA GLU A 199 19.73 0.88 -1.16
C GLU A 199 19.20 -0.11 -0.09
N GLY A 200 17.97 -0.58 -0.24
CA GLY A 200 17.34 -1.57 0.64
C GLY A 200 16.66 -0.97 1.88
N ASN A 201 16.48 0.36 1.92
CA ASN A 201 15.85 1.00 3.05
C ASN A 201 14.33 1.03 2.90
N TYR A 202 13.63 0.80 4.00
CA TYR A 202 12.18 0.73 4.07
C TYR A 202 11.60 2.12 4.31
N TRP A 203 10.83 2.62 3.36
CA TRP A 203 10.09 3.88 3.47
C TRP A 203 8.63 3.61 3.82
N VAL A 204 8.12 4.31 4.82
CA VAL A 204 6.74 4.11 5.34
C VAL A 204 6.01 5.44 5.53
N ALA A 205 4.76 5.47 5.11
CA ALA A 205 3.84 6.56 5.42
C ALA A 205 3.35 6.44 6.87
N MET A 206 3.39 7.54 7.62
CA MET A 206 2.90 7.58 9.00
C MET A 206 1.54 8.27 9.03
N PHE A 207 0.46 7.48 8.99
CA PHE A 207 -0.91 7.98 9.03
C PHE A 207 -1.17 8.73 10.34
N GLU A 208 -1.82 9.90 10.24
CA GLU A 208 -1.98 10.90 11.32
C GLU A 208 -0.66 11.49 11.86
N GLY A 209 0.50 11.11 11.29
CA GLY A 209 1.82 11.59 11.69
C GLY A 209 2.38 12.72 10.83
N ALA A 210 1.72 13.07 9.71
CA ALA A 210 2.17 14.09 8.77
C ALA A 210 3.61 13.90 8.25
N ARG A 211 4.06 12.65 8.14
CA ARG A 211 5.46 12.37 7.77
C ARG A 211 5.62 11.04 7.04
N LEU A 212 6.76 10.93 6.37
CA LEU A 212 7.34 9.66 5.93
C LEU A 212 8.59 9.38 6.76
N LEU A 213 8.86 8.10 7.01
CA LEU A 213 10.11 7.65 7.63
C LEU A 213 10.86 6.76 6.64
N LYS A 214 12.18 6.97 6.51
CA LYS A 214 13.13 6.03 5.91
C LYS A 214 13.82 5.28 7.04
N LEU A 215 13.63 3.97 7.08
CA LEU A 215 14.22 3.07 8.07
C LEU A 215 15.29 2.20 7.39
N SER A 216 16.37 1.91 8.11
CA SER A 216 17.33 0.90 7.69
C SER A 216 16.66 -0.50 7.72
N PRO A 217 17.26 -1.51 7.06
CA PRO A 217 16.79 -2.89 7.19
C PRO A 217 16.77 -3.43 8.63
N THR A 218 17.50 -2.80 9.55
CA THR A 218 17.54 -3.15 10.97
C THR A 218 16.56 -2.35 11.83
N GLY A 219 15.82 -1.39 11.24
CA GLY A 219 14.80 -0.58 11.92
C GLY A 219 15.31 0.77 12.44
N GLU A 220 16.55 1.15 12.14
CA GLU A 220 17.10 2.46 12.51
C GLU A 220 16.44 3.57 11.68
N LEU A 221 16.04 4.67 12.31
CA LEU A 221 15.54 5.85 11.60
C LEU A 221 16.68 6.58 10.90
N LEU A 222 16.69 6.54 9.56
CA LEU A 222 17.71 7.19 8.74
C LEU A 222 17.29 8.58 8.27
N ARG A 223 16.00 8.80 8.01
CA ARG A 223 15.47 10.08 7.55
C ARG A 223 14.00 10.22 7.90
N GLU A 224 13.60 11.44 8.24
CA GLU A 224 12.21 11.85 8.33
C GLU A 224 11.91 12.90 7.25
N VAL A 225 10.73 12.80 6.63
CA VAL A 225 10.22 13.80 5.68
C VAL A 225 8.88 14.30 6.16
N GLN A 226 8.83 15.57 6.56
CA GLN A 226 7.60 16.25 6.95
C GLN A 226 6.74 16.55 5.72
N LEU A 227 5.42 16.31 5.84
CA LEU A 227 4.45 16.48 4.78
C LEU A 227 3.43 17.56 5.11
N PRO A 228 2.95 18.32 4.10
CA PRO A 228 1.93 19.35 4.26
C PRO A 228 0.50 18.77 4.35
N LEU A 229 0.35 17.58 4.92
CA LEU A 229 -0.93 16.89 5.17
C LEU A 229 -0.80 15.94 6.36
N ARG A 230 -1.88 15.69 7.09
CA ARG A 230 -1.85 14.86 8.32
C ARG A 230 -1.86 13.36 8.07
N CYS A 231 -2.59 12.91 7.06
CA CYS A 231 -2.86 11.49 6.82
C CYS A 231 -2.26 11.01 5.50
N PRO A 232 -0.92 10.90 5.39
CA PRO A 232 -0.33 10.13 4.30
C PRO A 232 -0.71 8.67 4.49
N THR A 233 -1.00 7.98 3.40
CA THR A 233 -1.52 6.60 3.42
C THR A 233 -0.54 5.61 2.83
N ALA A 234 0.07 5.93 1.69
CA ALA A 234 1.04 5.05 1.05
C ALA A 234 1.95 5.83 0.10
N LEU A 235 2.96 5.15 -0.44
CA LEU A 235 3.98 5.73 -1.30
C LEU A 235 4.51 4.75 -2.34
N ALA A 236 4.95 5.31 -3.47
CA ALA A 236 5.61 4.58 -4.54
C ALA A 236 6.69 5.44 -5.18
N PHE A 237 7.80 4.81 -5.55
CA PHE A 237 8.82 5.46 -6.36
C PHE A 237 8.40 5.42 -7.83
N GLY A 238 8.70 6.48 -8.57
CA GLY A 238 8.38 6.61 -9.98
C GLY A 238 9.18 7.72 -10.65
N GLY A 239 8.72 8.09 -11.84
CA GLY A 239 9.51 8.87 -12.79
C GLY A 239 10.54 7.99 -13.53
N THR A 240 11.13 8.54 -14.59
CA THR A 240 12.07 7.81 -15.46
C THR A 240 13.36 7.37 -14.76
N ASP A 241 13.72 8.01 -13.64
CA ASP A 241 14.88 7.68 -12.82
C ASP A 241 14.51 7.08 -11.45
N LEU A 242 13.21 6.77 -11.24
CA LEU A 242 12.65 6.24 -10.00
C LEU A 242 12.96 7.07 -8.74
N ARG A 243 13.33 8.33 -8.88
CA ARG A 243 13.66 9.24 -7.75
C ARG A 243 12.54 10.23 -7.44
N THR A 244 11.36 10.04 -8.02
CA THR A 244 10.16 10.77 -7.64
C THR A 244 9.35 9.89 -6.71
N LEU A 245 9.18 10.33 -5.48
CA LEU A 245 8.32 9.66 -4.51
C LEU A 245 6.91 10.23 -4.64
N TYR A 246 5.96 9.39 -5.02
CA TYR A 246 4.53 9.71 -5.01
C TYR A 246 3.93 9.28 -3.68
N VAL A 247 3.07 10.11 -3.11
CA VAL A 247 2.47 9.88 -1.80
C VAL A 247 0.96 10.08 -1.89
N THR A 248 0.20 9.05 -1.55
CA THR A 248 -1.26 9.15 -1.40
C THR A 248 -1.62 9.63 0.00
N SER A 249 -2.84 10.17 0.14
CA SER A 249 -3.36 10.65 1.43
C SER A 249 -4.87 10.48 1.54
N ALA A 250 -5.38 10.58 2.76
CA ALA A 250 -6.80 10.49 3.07
C ALA A 250 -7.38 11.84 3.54
N SER A 251 -8.62 12.11 3.13
CA SER A 251 -9.44 13.22 3.63
C SER A 251 -10.67 12.76 4.41
N HIS A 252 -10.97 11.45 4.36
CA HIS A 252 -12.10 10.85 5.05
C HIS A 252 -11.99 11.04 6.57
N GLY A 253 -13.10 11.42 7.20
CA GLY A 253 -13.16 11.69 8.63
C GLY A 253 -12.37 12.91 9.13
N ARG A 254 -11.75 13.71 8.24
CA ARG A 254 -11.01 14.92 8.62
C ARG A 254 -11.94 16.15 8.67
N SER A 255 -11.77 16.98 9.70
CA SER A 255 -12.56 18.19 9.92
C SER A 255 -12.26 19.28 8.89
N ASN A 256 -13.16 20.25 8.73
CA ASN A 256 -12.92 21.40 7.83
C ASN A 256 -11.75 22.26 8.34
N ALA A 257 -11.64 22.47 9.65
CA ALA A 257 -10.54 23.22 10.25
C ALA A 257 -9.17 22.55 9.97
N GLU A 258 -9.08 21.22 10.05
CA GLU A 258 -7.86 20.51 9.68
C GLU A 258 -7.56 20.65 8.18
N LYS A 259 -8.57 20.57 7.31
CA LYS A 259 -8.39 20.74 5.86
C LYS A 259 -8.00 22.16 5.47
N GLU A 260 -8.44 23.17 6.21
CA GLU A 260 -8.00 24.56 6.04
C GLU A 260 -6.52 24.71 6.44
N GLN A 261 -6.10 24.08 7.54
CA GLN A 261 -4.69 24.06 7.97
C GLN A 261 -3.80 23.24 7.02
N TYR A 262 -4.32 22.13 6.49
CA TYR A 262 -3.63 21.19 5.62
C TYR A 262 -4.36 21.08 4.26
N PRO A 263 -4.25 22.10 3.38
CA PRO A 263 -5.04 22.17 2.14
C PRO A 263 -4.73 21.07 1.12
N LEU A 264 -3.62 20.34 1.30
CA LEU A 264 -3.24 19.20 0.47
C LEU A 264 -3.80 17.86 0.96
N THR A 265 -4.65 17.88 1.99
CA THR A 265 -5.37 16.70 2.50
C THR A 265 -6.20 16.04 1.40
N GLY A 266 -5.99 14.72 1.19
CA GLY A 266 -6.67 13.96 0.14
C GLY A 266 -6.17 14.26 -1.27
N LYS A 267 -4.94 14.76 -1.43
CA LYS A 267 -4.24 14.89 -2.71
C LYS A 267 -3.15 13.81 -2.83
N VAL A 268 -2.73 13.55 -4.06
CA VAL A 268 -1.47 12.84 -4.32
C VAL A 268 -0.36 13.90 -4.34
N LEU A 269 0.70 13.68 -3.57
CA LEU A 269 1.90 14.51 -3.59
C LEU A 269 2.98 13.84 -4.42
N ALA A 270 3.89 14.65 -4.97
CA ALA A 270 5.11 14.18 -5.60
C ALA A 270 6.27 14.99 -5.03
N LEU A 271 7.35 14.32 -4.65
CA LEU A 271 8.58 14.96 -4.18
C LEU A 271 9.81 14.22 -4.72
N ARG A 272 10.93 14.91 -4.80
CA ARG A 272 12.21 14.35 -5.24
C ARG A 272 13.01 13.81 -4.07
N VAL A 273 13.66 12.68 -4.29
CA VAL A 273 14.56 12.03 -3.34
C VAL A 273 15.89 11.68 -4.01
N ASP A 274 16.93 11.52 -3.19
CA ASP A 274 18.30 11.32 -3.68
C ASP A 274 18.54 9.88 -4.14
N VAL A 275 17.85 8.94 -3.52
CA VAL A 275 17.95 7.50 -3.76
C VAL A 275 16.77 7.04 -4.59
N ALA A 276 17.04 6.31 -5.66
CA ALA A 276 16.00 5.77 -6.53
C ALA A 276 15.23 4.65 -5.81
N GLY A 277 13.99 4.42 -6.20
CA GLY A 277 13.27 3.20 -5.86
C GLY A 277 13.70 2.01 -6.71
N GLN A 278 12.79 1.05 -6.77
CA GLN A 278 12.88 -0.11 -7.63
C GLN A 278 11.67 -0.14 -8.57
N VAL A 279 11.83 -0.80 -9.72
CA VAL A 279 10.69 -1.12 -10.58
C VAL A 279 9.78 -2.06 -9.79
N ALA A 280 8.48 -1.77 -9.76
CA ALA A 280 7.52 -2.62 -9.09
C ALA A 280 7.43 -3.97 -9.84
N PRO A 281 7.48 -5.12 -9.15
CA PRO A 281 7.24 -6.41 -9.79
C PRO A 281 5.84 -6.48 -10.40
N GLU A 282 5.74 -7.11 -11.57
CA GLU A 282 4.47 -7.39 -12.23
C GLU A 282 3.85 -8.68 -11.68
N TYR A 283 2.53 -8.71 -11.56
CA TYR A 283 1.78 -9.93 -11.29
C TYR A 283 1.94 -10.91 -12.45
N ARG A 284 2.30 -12.16 -12.13
CA ARG A 284 2.51 -13.24 -13.10
C ARG A 284 1.42 -14.28 -12.99
N ARG A 285 0.76 -14.52 -14.12
CA ARG A 285 -0.24 -15.56 -14.30
C ARG A 285 0.35 -16.92 -14.62
#